data_AF-A0A7W7F6R9-F1
#
_entry.id   AF-A0A7W7F6R9-F1
#
_cell.length_a   1.000
_cell.length_b   1.000
_cell.length_c   1.000
_cell.angle_alpha   90.00
_cell.angle_beta   90.00
_cell.angle_gamma   90.00
#
_symmetry.space_group_name_H-M   'P 1'
#
loop_
_entity.id
_entity.type
_entity.pdbx_description
1 polymer ?
#
loop_
_entity_poly.entity_id
_entity_poly.type
_entity_poly.pdbx_seq_one_letter_code
_entity_poly.pdbx_strand_id
1 'polypeptide(L)'
;MPAGPVTVSLAGQSLVAKAMDTITTPTGTWPVSDLGPVSGGRAYKFGLSSRPTWWSVCIVRYAVPSDTSVGERNYALSVNGVEVGLSVLNGSMKCIDNGEPVAPSMERLRAAVTAKRVLPYSSAAFDGWSKSPTLATERTTENKIGYVPGRIYGRSGMNNAIAYAVTGAGGEYGSSRGFISGDDAVMIAAAIAGNSAVFNDAAQQNRIQTLYGLGLPNLAIWSENHNLLRDPQIPLSGDKPYVNEGTSSKADQLGDEGEWCAPTDYPWLSQIGATGGACYSHGRDEAHLFNHGYAYWLATGDPRAAILQQAIAAYALASIFQGSYADGSYRTRFGYQRTTMNVWSAMWKLQDVAENASSSNGNILWPKARAQKMVDDVFADWKSQLASMDAGTSAHQRSSSIFRGIDLNQDSAYSNFMIQAYGPEAAYLFASKGEPAMLKRIAENMVLRFGKIGGTRGVYGKGTGSGFQILEGAVLPYTDTNSFITWTNAGNTLPTDNFDGSAQHTVQRAYWSLKLAQDAVKRGWLAAVPGLDDAISKIETARAKTAPNKDLGVVGWKHAAVNF
;
A
#
# COMPACT_ATOMS: atom_id res chain seq x y z
N MET A 1 -2.62 21.82 -22.36
CA MET A 1 -4.05 22.00 -22.71
C MET A 1 -4.49 23.42 -22.38
N PRO A 2 -5.38 24.06 -23.17
CA PRO A 2 -5.78 25.45 -22.98
C PRO A 2 -6.63 25.70 -21.71
N ALA A 3 -6.61 26.94 -21.20
CA ALA A 3 -7.37 27.41 -20.04
C ALA A 3 -8.71 28.06 -20.46
N GLY A 4 -9.80 27.84 -19.72
CA GLY A 4 -11.11 28.44 -19.99
C GLY A 4 -12.30 27.53 -19.63
N PRO A 5 -13.56 27.93 -19.96
CA PRO A 5 -14.73 27.06 -19.86
C PRO A 5 -14.46 25.76 -20.61
N VAL A 6 -14.62 24.63 -19.91
CA VAL A 6 -14.23 23.32 -20.44
C VAL A 6 -15.39 22.74 -21.22
N THR A 7 -15.28 22.70 -22.53
CA THR A 7 -16.15 21.91 -23.40
C THR A 7 -15.53 20.53 -23.56
N VAL A 8 -16.30 19.50 -23.25
CA VAL A 8 -15.87 18.10 -23.40
C VAL A 8 -16.77 17.46 -24.44
N SER A 9 -16.19 16.76 -25.42
CA SER A 9 -16.95 15.88 -26.30
C SER A 9 -16.32 14.51 -26.38
N LEU A 10 -17.15 13.49 -26.63
CA LEU A 10 -16.74 12.12 -26.80
C LEU A 10 -17.28 11.62 -28.14
N ALA A 11 -16.40 11.13 -29.03
CA ALA A 11 -16.77 10.70 -30.38
C ALA A 11 -17.65 11.73 -31.12
N GLY A 12 -17.29 13.01 -31.00
CA GLY A 12 -18.02 14.14 -31.61
C GLY A 12 -19.27 14.61 -30.87
N GLN A 13 -19.72 13.92 -29.81
CA GLN A 13 -20.89 14.31 -29.02
C GLN A 13 -20.48 15.15 -27.82
N SER A 14 -21.03 16.36 -27.70
CA SER A 14 -20.79 17.23 -26.54
C SER A 14 -21.39 16.63 -25.27
N LEU A 15 -20.56 16.51 -24.24
CA LEU A 15 -20.97 16.09 -22.89
C LEU A 15 -21.37 17.33 -22.07
N VAL A 16 -22.49 17.24 -21.36
CA VAL A 16 -23.03 18.34 -20.55
C VAL A 16 -22.63 18.15 -19.09
N ALA A 17 -21.85 19.08 -18.55
CA ALA A 17 -21.47 19.08 -17.16
C ALA A 17 -22.66 19.45 -16.25
N LYS A 18 -23.07 18.53 -15.38
CA LYS A 18 -24.05 18.75 -14.33
C LYS A 18 -23.33 18.75 -12.98
N ALA A 19 -23.54 19.78 -12.17
CA ALA A 19 -23.00 19.81 -10.81
C ALA A 19 -23.46 18.55 -10.06
N MET A 20 -22.51 17.80 -9.51
CA MET A 20 -22.79 16.52 -8.86
C MET A 20 -22.35 16.54 -7.40
N ASP A 21 -21.21 17.16 -7.12
CA ASP A 21 -20.64 17.15 -5.79
C ASP A 21 -19.64 18.27 -5.57
N THR A 22 -19.31 18.50 -4.31
CA THR A 22 -18.22 19.36 -3.87
C THR A 22 -17.36 18.58 -2.89
N ILE A 23 -16.09 18.37 -3.25
CA ILE A 23 -15.11 17.77 -2.35
C ILE A 23 -14.33 18.89 -1.66
N THR A 24 -14.26 18.85 -0.33
CA THR A 24 -13.41 19.75 0.45
C THR A 24 -12.20 18.98 0.95
N THR A 25 -11.01 19.52 0.73
CA THR A 25 -9.72 18.97 1.19
C THR A 25 -8.92 20.08 1.89
N PRO A 26 -7.75 19.78 2.51
CA PRO A 26 -6.95 20.81 3.20
C PRO A 26 -6.43 21.91 2.27
N THR A 27 -6.53 21.72 0.96
CA THR A 27 -5.98 22.64 -0.05
C THR A 27 -7.06 23.36 -0.85
N GLY A 28 -8.34 23.10 -0.57
CA GLY A 28 -9.44 23.89 -1.06
C GLY A 28 -10.70 23.09 -1.38
N THR A 29 -11.55 23.73 -2.16
CA THR A 29 -12.84 23.22 -2.59
C THR A 29 -12.77 22.80 -4.06
N TRP A 30 -13.22 21.58 -4.32
CA TRP A 30 -13.11 20.90 -5.60
C TRP A 30 -14.51 20.58 -6.12
N PRO A 31 -15.09 21.43 -6.98
CA PRO A 31 -16.35 21.11 -7.62
C PRO A 31 -16.18 19.91 -8.54
N VAL A 32 -17.09 18.96 -8.44
CA VAL A 32 -17.17 17.79 -9.31
C VAL A 32 -18.47 17.84 -10.10
N SER A 33 -18.36 17.67 -11.41
CA SER A 33 -19.49 17.56 -12.31
C SER A 33 -19.58 16.17 -12.92
N ASP A 34 -20.79 15.66 -13.04
CA ASP A 34 -21.13 14.51 -13.85
C ASP A 34 -21.22 14.96 -15.32
N LEU A 35 -20.46 14.31 -16.20
CA LEU A 35 -20.51 14.54 -17.65
C LEU A 35 -21.47 13.57 -18.36
N GLY A 36 -22.00 12.58 -17.64
CA GLY A 36 -22.94 11.59 -18.14
C GLY A 36 -22.31 10.25 -18.51
N PRO A 37 -23.14 9.30 -18.97
CA PRO A 37 -22.70 7.97 -19.34
C PRO A 37 -21.78 8.01 -20.57
N VAL A 38 -20.82 7.08 -20.60
CA VAL A 38 -20.02 6.76 -21.78
C VAL A 38 -20.17 5.27 -22.08
N SER A 39 -19.70 4.81 -23.25
CA SER A 39 -19.77 3.39 -23.58
C SER A 39 -19.09 2.54 -22.50
N GLY A 40 -19.87 1.78 -21.72
CA GLY A 40 -19.36 0.92 -20.63
C GLY A 40 -18.82 1.65 -19.41
N GLY A 41 -19.24 2.89 -19.16
CA GLY A 41 -18.70 3.70 -18.06
C GLY A 41 -19.42 5.02 -17.84
N ARG A 42 -18.75 5.93 -17.11
CA ARG A 42 -19.21 7.30 -16.86
C ARG A 42 -18.04 8.28 -16.88
N ALA A 43 -18.31 9.52 -17.28
CA ALA A 43 -17.31 10.58 -17.29
C ALA A 43 -17.60 11.62 -16.20
N TYR A 44 -16.53 12.14 -15.59
CA TYR A 44 -16.58 13.17 -14.55
C TYR A 44 -15.62 14.31 -14.88
N LYS A 45 -15.92 15.50 -14.38
CA LYS A 45 -15.03 16.66 -14.43
C LYS A 45 -14.75 17.14 -13.01
N PHE A 46 -13.48 17.21 -12.65
CA PHE A 46 -12.98 17.86 -11.45
C PHE A 46 -12.52 19.27 -11.79
N GLY A 47 -12.82 20.22 -10.91
CA GLY A 47 -12.25 21.57 -10.90
C GLY A 47 -11.66 21.91 -9.53
N LEU A 48 -11.05 23.09 -9.44
CA LEU A 48 -10.54 23.65 -8.18
C LEU A 48 -11.01 25.11 -8.06
N SER A 49 -11.78 25.43 -7.03
CA SER A 49 -12.39 26.77 -6.88
C SER A 49 -11.35 27.89 -6.79
N SER A 50 -10.21 27.65 -6.15
CA SER A 50 -9.10 28.62 -6.05
C SER A 50 -8.31 28.76 -7.36
N ARG A 51 -8.51 27.86 -8.32
CA ARG A 51 -7.92 27.91 -9.66
C ARG A 51 -8.96 27.54 -10.73
N PRO A 52 -9.89 28.46 -11.06
CA PRO A 52 -11.04 28.16 -11.93
C PRO A 52 -10.67 27.71 -13.35
N THR A 53 -9.43 27.99 -13.79
CA THR A 53 -8.90 27.55 -15.09
C THR A 53 -8.38 26.12 -15.08
N TRP A 54 -8.15 25.52 -13.92
CA TRP A 54 -7.72 24.13 -13.80
C TRP A 54 -8.90 23.17 -13.96
N TRP A 55 -8.64 22.04 -14.61
CA TRP A 55 -9.62 20.98 -14.75
C TRP A 55 -8.95 19.62 -14.90
N SER A 56 -9.69 18.58 -14.51
CA SER A 56 -9.39 17.20 -14.87
C SER A 56 -10.67 16.50 -15.34
N VAL A 57 -10.63 15.89 -16.52
CA VAL A 57 -11.71 15.04 -17.04
C VAL A 57 -11.30 13.60 -16.82
N CYS A 58 -12.12 12.83 -16.13
CA CYS A 58 -11.84 11.44 -15.83
C CYS A 58 -12.94 10.55 -16.40
N ILE A 59 -12.54 9.47 -17.06
CA ILE A 59 -13.45 8.40 -17.48
C ILE A 59 -13.25 7.24 -16.54
N VAL A 60 -14.34 6.80 -15.96
CA VAL A 60 -14.44 5.55 -15.22
C VAL A 60 -15.05 4.51 -16.14
N ARG A 61 -14.41 3.35 -16.22
CA ARG A 61 -14.95 2.19 -16.93
C ARG A 61 -15.43 1.17 -15.91
N TYR A 62 -16.69 0.74 -16.05
CA TYR A 62 -17.27 -0.28 -15.19
C TYR A 62 -16.57 -1.63 -15.39
N ALA A 63 -16.53 -2.43 -14.34
CA ALA A 63 -15.98 -3.78 -14.41
C ALA A 63 -16.96 -4.71 -15.14
N VAL A 64 -16.53 -5.30 -16.26
CA VAL A 64 -17.31 -6.32 -16.98
C VAL A 64 -17.22 -7.66 -16.24
N PRO A 65 -18.33 -8.24 -15.76
CA PRO A 65 -18.32 -9.55 -15.11
C PRO A 65 -17.79 -10.62 -16.05
N SER A 66 -17.02 -11.59 -15.55
CA SER A 66 -16.43 -12.73 -16.29
C SER A 66 -15.40 -12.40 -17.38
N ASP A 67 -15.11 -11.11 -17.60
CA ASP A 67 -13.99 -10.70 -18.45
C ASP A 67 -12.71 -10.72 -17.63
N THR A 68 -11.98 -11.83 -17.72
CA THR A 68 -10.65 -11.99 -17.14
C THR A 68 -9.55 -11.44 -18.04
N SER A 69 -9.89 -10.83 -19.19
CA SER A 69 -8.90 -10.11 -19.98
C SER A 69 -8.68 -8.71 -19.40
N VAL A 70 -7.46 -8.21 -19.53
CA VAL A 70 -7.17 -6.78 -19.33
C VAL A 70 -7.68 -6.02 -20.56
N GLY A 71 -8.98 -6.10 -20.83
CA GLY A 71 -9.60 -5.47 -21.99
C GLY A 71 -9.43 -3.96 -21.93
N GLU A 72 -9.09 -3.33 -23.04
CA GLU A 72 -8.92 -1.89 -23.17
C GLU A 72 -10.07 -1.26 -23.94
N ARG A 73 -10.44 -0.04 -23.56
CA ARG A 73 -11.28 0.81 -24.39
C ARG A 73 -10.60 2.15 -24.61
N ASN A 74 -10.42 2.48 -25.89
CA ASN A 74 -9.97 3.79 -26.31
C ASN A 74 -11.18 4.71 -26.46
N TYR A 75 -11.13 5.84 -25.76
CA TYR A 75 -12.12 6.89 -25.84
C TYR A 75 -11.51 8.06 -26.62
N ALA A 76 -12.12 8.41 -27.75
CA ALA A 76 -11.80 9.62 -28.51
C ALA A 76 -12.45 10.82 -27.81
N LEU A 77 -11.70 11.45 -26.92
CA LEU A 77 -12.11 12.61 -26.15
C LEU A 77 -11.62 13.87 -26.85
N SER A 78 -12.44 14.92 -26.92
CA SER A 78 -11.98 16.25 -27.23
C SER A 78 -12.24 17.16 -26.04
N VAL A 79 -11.20 17.87 -25.60
CA VAL A 79 -11.33 18.86 -24.53
C VAL A 79 -10.93 20.21 -25.09
N ASN A 80 -11.86 21.15 -25.12
CA ASN A 80 -11.71 22.46 -25.75
C ASN A 80 -11.27 22.36 -27.22
N GLY A 81 -11.81 21.39 -27.96
CA GLY A 81 -11.49 21.17 -29.38
C GLY A 81 -10.18 20.42 -29.62
N VAL A 82 -9.39 20.14 -28.58
CA VAL A 82 -8.16 19.33 -28.70
C VAL A 82 -8.49 17.87 -28.50
N GLU A 83 -8.33 17.07 -29.55
CA GLU A 83 -8.53 15.62 -29.50
C GLU A 83 -7.41 14.93 -28.73
N VAL A 84 -7.79 14.02 -27.84
CA VAL A 84 -6.90 13.19 -27.05
C VAL A 84 -7.50 11.80 -26.91
N GLY A 85 -6.72 10.77 -27.22
CA GLY A 85 -7.08 9.39 -26.91
C GLY A 85 -6.90 9.12 -25.41
N LEU A 86 -7.92 8.54 -24.79
CA LEU A 86 -7.86 8.05 -23.41
C LEU A 86 -8.08 6.53 -23.40
N SER A 87 -7.05 5.78 -23.02
CA SER A 87 -7.12 4.32 -22.92
C SER A 87 -7.46 3.93 -21.50
N VAL A 88 -8.63 3.31 -21.30
CA VAL A 88 -9.16 3.00 -19.97
C VAL A 88 -9.42 1.51 -19.83
N LEU A 89 -8.85 0.94 -18.77
CA LEU A 89 -8.93 -0.47 -18.46
C LEU A 89 -10.23 -0.81 -17.72
N ASN A 90 -10.60 -2.08 -17.76
CA ASN A 90 -11.78 -2.59 -17.08
C ASN A 90 -11.68 -2.31 -15.56
N GLY A 91 -12.75 -1.80 -14.94
CA GLY A 91 -12.76 -1.51 -13.49
C GLY A 91 -11.71 -0.47 -13.04
N SER A 92 -11.45 0.56 -13.86
CA SER A 92 -10.44 1.59 -13.60
C SER A 92 -10.95 3.01 -13.83
N MET A 93 -10.18 3.99 -13.37
CA MET A 93 -10.41 5.42 -13.59
C MET A 93 -9.20 6.05 -14.26
N LYS A 94 -9.37 6.64 -15.45
CA LYS A 94 -8.28 7.34 -16.13
C LYS A 94 -8.64 8.81 -16.27
N CYS A 95 -7.68 9.68 -16.00
CA CYS A 95 -7.89 11.13 -16.08
C CYS A 95 -7.02 11.78 -17.14
N ILE A 96 -7.49 12.89 -17.69
CA ILE A 96 -6.69 13.89 -18.38
C ILE A 96 -6.86 15.21 -17.65
N ASP A 97 -5.82 16.02 -17.60
CA ASP A 97 -5.85 17.33 -16.95
C ASP A 97 -5.03 18.35 -17.74
N ASN A 98 -5.17 19.62 -17.37
CA ASN A 98 -4.35 20.71 -17.89
C ASN A 98 -3.16 21.07 -16.99
N GLY A 99 -2.68 20.11 -16.20
CA GLY A 99 -1.49 20.24 -15.36
C GLY A 99 -1.73 19.94 -13.88
N GLU A 100 -0.73 20.26 -13.07
CA GLU A 100 -0.77 20.11 -11.61
C GLU A 100 -1.82 21.03 -11.00
N PRO A 101 -2.82 20.55 -10.23
CA PRO A 101 -3.84 21.44 -9.65
C PRO A 101 -3.28 22.36 -8.58
N VAL A 102 -2.54 21.79 -7.64
CA VAL A 102 -1.99 22.43 -6.45
C VAL A 102 -0.51 22.09 -6.39
N ALA A 103 0.36 23.09 -6.27
CA ALA A 103 1.79 22.84 -6.09
C ALA A 103 2.02 21.97 -4.82
N PRO A 104 2.79 20.86 -4.91
CA PRO A 104 3.20 20.08 -3.75
C PRO A 104 3.97 20.94 -2.75
N SER A 105 3.70 20.77 -1.45
CA SER A 105 4.33 21.57 -0.38
C SER A 105 5.14 20.70 0.59
N MET A 106 6.41 21.06 0.80
CA MET A 106 7.25 20.47 1.84
C MET A 106 6.70 20.76 3.23
N GLU A 107 6.15 21.96 3.45
CA GLU A 107 5.59 22.40 4.73
C GLU A 107 4.39 21.54 5.12
N ARG A 108 3.50 21.21 4.17
CA ARG A 108 2.38 20.29 4.44
C ARG A 108 2.85 18.90 4.80
N LEU A 109 3.90 18.39 4.15
CA LEU A 109 4.47 17.08 4.51
C LEU A 109 5.14 17.10 5.88
N ARG A 110 5.90 18.15 6.21
CA ARG A 110 6.43 18.34 7.58
C ARG A 110 5.29 18.40 8.60
N ALA A 111 4.22 19.14 8.31
CA ALA A 111 3.04 19.20 9.18
C ALA A 111 2.35 17.84 9.33
N ALA A 112 2.24 17.05 8.26
CA ALA A 112 1.69 15.69 8.31
C ALA A 112 2.56 14.75 9.17
N VAL A 113 3.88 14.88 9.08
CA VAL A 113 4.82 14.16 9.95
C VAL A 113 4.66 14.57 11.41
N THR A 114 4.59 15.88 11.70
CA THR A 114 4.36 16.40 13.06
C THR A 114 3.02 15.92 13.62
N ALA A 115 1.97 15.90 12.79
CA ALA A 115 0.63 15.41 13.13
C ALA A 115 0.53 13.88 13.19
N LYS A 116 1.65 13.16 12.99
CA LYS A 116 1.70 11.69 13.00
C LYS A 116 0.73 11.04 12.01
N ARG A 117 0.53 11.67 10.84
CA ARG A 117 -0.21 11.10 9.70
C ARG A 117 0.66 10.16 8.86
N VAL A 118 1.98 10.38 8.92
CA VAL A 118 3.03 9.60 8.26
C VAL A 118 4.31 9.69 9.09
N LEU A 119 5.26 8.77 8.87
CA LEU A 119 6.56 8.82 9.51
C LEU A 119 7.51 9.84 8.84
N PRO A 120 8.50 10.38 9.56
CA PRO A 120 9.46 11.38 9.05
C PRO A 120 10.49 10.87 8.02
N TYR A 121 10.62 9.56 7.78
CA TYR A 121 11.60 8.92 6.86
C TYR A 121 12.95 9.67 6.74
N SER A 122 13.56 10.03 7.87
CA SER A 122 14.76 10.89 7.94
C SER A 122 15.76 10.38 8.97
N SER A 123 17.06 10.45 8.65
CA SER A 123 18.15 9.99 9.53
C SER A 123 18.17 10.64 10.92
N ALA A 124 17.66 11.86 11.05
CA ALA A 124 17.57 12.57 12.31
C ALA A 124 16.33 12.21 13.15
N ALA A 125 15.39 11.44 12.61
CA ALA A 125 14.12 11.19 13.28
C ALA A 125 14.18 10.10 14.37
N PHE A 126 15.19 9.25 14.33
CA PHE A 126 15.43 8.21 15.32
C PHE A 126 16.93 8.12 15.63
N ASP A 127 17.33 8.44 16.86
CA ASP A 127 18.71 8.29 17.33
C ASP A 127 19.23 6.88 17.01
N GLY A 128 20.42 6.79 16.41
CA GLY A 128 21.08 5.52 16.03
C GLY A 128 20.97 5.11 14.55
N TRP A 129 20.39 5.95 13.69
CA TRP A 129 20.35 5.77 12.22
C TRP A 129 21.77 5.90 11.62
N SER A 130 22.15 5.06 10.65
CA SER A 130 23.36 5.29 9.84
C SER A 130 23.22 6.54 8.93
N LYS A 131 24.29 6.96 8.27
CA LYS A 131 24.31 8.24 7.53
C LYS A 131 23.23 8.30 6.44
N SER A 132 22.80 9.54 6.17
CA SER A 132 21.69 9.99 5.32
C SER A 132 21.28 9.06 4.18
N PRO A 133 19.96 8.91 3.90
CA PRO A 133 19.50 8.36 2.63
C PRO A 133 20.30 8.95 1.48
N THR A 134 20.66 8.12 0.51
CA THR A 134 20.97 8.67 -0.81
C THR A 134 19.64 9.17 -1.37
N LEU A 135 19.37 10.47 -1.20
CA LEU A 135 18.19 11.13 -1.73
C LEU A 135 18.31 11.22 -3.25
N ALA A 136 17.96 10.12 -3.93
CA ALA A 136 17.96 10.04 -5.37
C ALA A 136 16.67 9.38 -5.84
N THR A 137 16.02 9.97 -6.83
CA THR A 137 15.03 9.29 -7.64
C THR A 137 15.77 8.47 -8.69
N GLU A 138 15.71 7.13 -8.63
CA GLU A 138 16.19 6.33 -9.76
C GLU A 138 15.26 6.53 -10.96
N ARG A 139 15.75 7.19 -12.01
CA ARG A 139 15.00 7.39 -13.24
C ARG A 139 15.44 6.39 -14.29
N THR A 140 14.61 5.39 -14.57
CA THR A 140 14.64 4.74 -15.88
C THR A 140 14.20 5.75 -16.96
N THR A 141 14.54 5.50 -18.23
CA THR A 141 14.17 6.38 -19.36
C THR A 141 12.65 6.59 -19.42
N GLU A 142 11.89 5.59 -19.01
CA GLU A 142 10.42 5.54 -19.03
C GLU A 142 9.79 6.48 -18.00
N ASN A 143 10.40 6.63 -16.81
CA ASN A 143 9.93 7.57 -15.78
C ASN A 143 10.03 9.03 -16.24
N LYS A 144 10.92 9.34 -17.19
CA LYS A 144 11.09 10.69 -17.75
C LYS A 144 10.03 11.06 -18.81
N ILE A 145 9.23 10.11 -19.30
CA ILE A 145 8.23 10.33 -20.36
C ILE A 145 6.98 11.05 -19.84
N GLY A 146 6.76 11.06 -18.52
CA GLY A 146 5.61 11.71 -17.90
C GLY A 146 4.31 10.90 -18.00
N TYR A 147 3.21 11.53 -17.59
CA TYR A 147 1.88 10.93 -17.71
C TYR A 147 1.33 11.11 -19.12
N VAL A 148 1.01 10.00 -19.79
CA VAL A 148 0.44 9.97 -21.14
C VAL A 148 -0.96 9.34 -21.05
N PRO A 149 -2.05 10.10 -21.24
CA PRO A 149 -3.41 9.60 -21.04
C PRO A 149 -3.78 8.41 -21.95
N GLY A 150 -3.30 8.41 -23.19
CA GLY A 150 -3.50 7.32 -24.16
C GLY A 150 -2.55 6.13 -23.96
N ARG A 151 -1.75 6.12 -22.89
CA ARG A 151 -0.88 5.00 -22.54
C ARG A 151 -1.51 4.21 -21.40
N ILE A 152 -1.59 2.89 -21.57
CA ILE A 152 -1.99 1.99 -20.51
C ILE A 152 -0.90 1.75 -19.48
N TYR A 153 -1.32 1.25 -18.33
CA TYR A 153 -0.45 0.72 -17.31
C TYR A 153 -0.10 -0.76 -17.61
N GLY A 154 1.14 -1.22 -17.34
CA GLY A 154 1.63 -2.59 -17.68
C GLY A 154 0.78 -3.71 -17.05
N ARG A 155 0.49 -4.87 -17.65
CA ARG A 155 1.14 -5.85 -18.57
C ARG A 155 2.07 -6.88 -17.92
N SER A 156 2.66 -6.57 -16.76
CA SER A 156 3.35 -7.48 -15.81
C SER A 156 4.23 -6.64 -14.86
N GLY A 157 4.77 -7.25 -13.79
CA GLY A 157 5.80 -6.65 -12.92
C GLY A 157 7.04 -6.13 -13.66
N MET A 158 7.35 -6.67 -14.83
CA MET A 158 8.59 -6.38 -15.58
C MET A 158 8.39 -5.47 -16.79
N ASN A 159 7.21 -5.44 -17.42
CA ASN A 159 6.96 -4.69 -18.66
C ASN A 159 5.84 -3.68 -18.47
N ASN A 160 6.11 -2.50 -17.91
CA ASN A 160 5.08 -1.50 -17.63
C ASN A 160 5.52 -0.06 -17.98
N ALA A 161 4.54 0.84 -18.08
CA ALA A 161 4.76 2.24 -18.50
C ALA A 161 5.70 3.06 -17.60
N ILE A 162 5.86 2.63 -16.36
CA ILE A 162 6.69 3.22 -15.31
C ILE A 162 7.45 2.07 -14.64
N ALA A 163 8.33 1.45 -15.44
CA ALA A 163 9.08 0.23 -15.13
C ALA A 163 9.38 0.07 -13.63
N TYR A 164 9.03 -1.09 -13.07
CA TYR A 164 9.20 -1.46 -11.64
C TYR A 164 8.52 -0.58 -10.58
N ALA A 165 8.00 0.60 -10.94
CA ALA A 165 7.69 1.66 -9.98
C ALA A 165 6.22 1.75 -9.55
N VAL A 166 5.27 1.00 -10.11
CA VAL A 166 3.84 1.00 -9.67
C VAL A 166 3.25 -0.42 -9.66
N THR A 167 4.06 -1.45 -9.93
CA THR A 167 3.55 -2.82 -10.10
C THR A 167 3.42 -3.49 -8.74
N GLY A 168 2.20 -3.80 -8.32
CA GLY A 168 1.93 -4.72 -7.20
C GLY A 168 2.28 -6.18 -7.50
N ALA A 169 3.28 -6.42 -8.35
CA ALA A 169 3.71 -7.74 -8.78
C ALA A 169 5.15 -7.94 -8.34
N GLY A 170 5.39 -8.98 -7.53
CA GLY A 170 6.68 -9.23 -6.87
C GLY A 170 6.91 -8.26 -5.72
N GLY A 171 7.58 -8.72 -4.67
CA GLY A 171 7.75 -7.88 -3.50
C GLY A 171 9.15 -7.25 -3.40
N GLU A 172 10.02 -7.54 -4.33
CA GLU A 172 11.36 -7.00 -4.35
C GLU A 172 11.36 -5.53 -4.80
N TYR A 173 10.26 -4.99 -5.30
CA TYR A 173 10.20 -3.65 -5.90
C TYR A 173 9.77 -2.57 -4.90
N GLY A 174 10.35 -1.36 -4.99
CA GLY A 174 10.02 -0.23 -4.09
C GLY A 174 8.59 0.32 -4.21
N SER A 175 7.80 -0.24 -5.12
CA SER A 175 6.39 0.03 -5.35
C SER A 175 5.42 -0.93 -4.68
N SER A 176 6.01 -1.90 -3.99
CA SER A 176 5.39 -3.04 -3.36
C SER A 176 6.08 -3.25 -2.02
N ARG A 177 5.34 -3.73 -1.02
CA ARG A 177 5.77 -3.85 0.39
C ARG A 177 5.86 -2.52 1.14
N GLY A 178 5.38 -2.55 2.38
CA GLY A 178 5.50 -1.45 3.33
C GLY A 178 4.35 -0.47 3.33
N PHE A 179 4.41 0.45 4.29
CA PHE A 179 3.38 1.44 4.53
C PHE A 179 3.23 2.45 3.38
N ILE A 180 4.32 2.83 2.70
CA ILE A 180 4.34 3.71 1.53
C ILE A 180 5.40 3.24 0.53
N SER A 181 5.30 3.72 -0.70
CA SER A 181 6.32 3.45 -1.72
C SER A 181 7.66 4.13 -1.45
N GLY A 182 8.71 3.68 -2.13
CA GLY A 182 10.03 4.30 -2.10
C GLY A 182 10.01 5.77 -2.52
N ASP A 183 9.26 6.12 -3.57
CA ASP A 183 9.15 7.51 -4.05
C ASP A 183 8.35 8.42 -3.10
N ASP A 184 7.31 7.89 -2.44
CA ASP A 184 6.61 8.60 -1.36
C ASP A 184 7.60 8.88 -0.20
N ALA A 185 8.41 7.88 0.16
CA ALA A 185 9.39 8.00 1.23
C ALA A 185 10.54 8.97 0.88
N VAL A 186 11.04 8.99 -0.36
CA VAL A 186 12.02 10.00 -0.85
C VAL A 186 11.42 11.40 -0.77
N MET A 187 10.17 11.59 -1.19
CA MET A 187 9.49 12.89 -1.14
C MET A 187 9.38 13.40 0.30
N ILE A 188 9.02 12.54 1.25
CA ILE A 188 8.96 12.89 2.68
C ILE A 188 10.36 13.22 3.21
N ALA A 189 11.35 12.37 2.94
CA ALA A 189 12.72 12.55 3.40
C ALA A 189 13.31 13.87 2.88
N ALA A 190 13.09 14.20 1.61
CA ALA A 190 13.51 15.46 1.00
C ALA A 190 12.82 16.67 1.63
N ALA A 191 11.52 16.56 1.95
CA ALA A 191 10.80 17.61 2.66
C ALA A 191 11.38 17.84 4.06
N ILE A 192 11.65 16.79 4.83
CA ILE A 192 12.28 16.90 6.16
C ILE A 192 13.68 17.51 6.07
N ALA A 193 14.48 17.12 5.08
CA ALA A 193 15.83 17.63 4.85
C ALA A 193 15.86 19.06 4.26
N GLY A 194 14.73 19.58 3.78
CA GLY A 194 14.68 20.87 3.08
C GLY A 194 15.31 20.84 1.68
N ASN A 195 15.43 19.66 1.07
CA ASN A 195 16.03 19.49 -0.26
C ASN A 195 14.96 19.69 -1.35
N SER A 196 14.75 20.93 -1.78
CA SER A 196 13.72 21.30 -2.77
C SER A 196 13.93 20.64 -4.14
N ALA A 197 15.17 20.42 -4.57
CA ALA A 197 15.47 19.80 -5.85
C ALA A 197 14.98 18.35 -5.90
N VAL A 198 15.35 17.53 -4.91
CA VAL A 198 14.89 16.14 -4.81
C VAL A 198 13.39 16.09 -4.53
N PHE A 199 12.89 17.00 -3.70
CA PHE A 199 11.47 17.08 -3.39
C PHE A 199 10.62 17.27 -4.65
N ASN A 200 10.96 18.27 -5.48
CA ASN A 200 10.22 18.57 -6.70
C ASN A 200 10.27 17.41 -7.70
N ASP A 201 11.41 16.72 -7.77
CA ASP A 201 11.56 15.54 -8.62
C ASP A 201 10.65 14.38 -8.16
N ALA A 202 10.74 14.02 -6.88
CA ALA A 202 9.91 12.99 -6.29
C ALA A 202 8.42 13.34 -6.36
N ALA A 203 8.06 14.63 -6.22
CA ALA A 203 6.69 15.10 -6.35
C ALA A 203 6.14 14.91 -7.77
N GLN A 204 6.94 15.21 -8.80
CA GLN A 204 6.58 14.97 -10.19
C GLN A 204 6.35 13.47 -10.45
N GLN A 205 7.21 12.62 -9.88
CA GLN A 205 7.08 11.18 -10.00
C GLN A 205 5.82 10.66 -9.30
N ASN A 206 5.58 11.05 -8.04
CA ASN A 206 4.40 10.61 -7.29
C ASN A 206 3.09 11.06 -7.95
N ARG A 207 3.07 12.22 -8.63
CA ARG A 207 1.94 12.64 -9.47
C ARG A 207 1.70 11.66 -10.61
N ILE A 208 2.75 11.32 -11.37
CA ILE A 208 2.68 10.39 -12.50
C ILE A 208 2.15 9.03 -12.02
N GLN A 209 2.72 8.53 -10.92
CA GLN A 209 2.31 7.28 -10.29
C GLN A 209 0.86 7.31 -9.81
N THR A 210 0.41 8.45 -9.27
CA THR A 210 -0.99 8.62 -8.85
C THR A 210 -1.94 8.48 -10.03
N LEU A 211 -1.66 9.16 -11.15
CA LEU A 211 -2.51 9.14 -12.34
C LEU A 211 -2.49 7.79 -13.06
N TYR A 212 -1.34 7.11 -13.10
CA TYR A 212 -1.28 5.75 -13.62
C TYR A 212 -1.92 4.72 -12.67
N GLY A 213 -1.77 4.89 -11.36
CA GLY A 213 -2.34 4.03 -10.33
C GLY A 213 -3.87 4.00 -10.38
N LEU A 214 -4.53 5.15 -10.62
CA LEU A 214 -5.98 5.19 -10.84
C LEU A 214 -6.43 4.38 -12.07
N GLY A 215 -5.57 4.32 -13.08
CA GLY A 215 -5.80 3.60 -14.33
C GLY A 215 -5.52 2.09 -14.25
N LEU A 216 -5.22 1.56 -13.06
CA LEU A 216 -5.02 0.13 -12.84
C LEU A 216 -6.35 -0.63 -13.00
N PRO A 217 -6.37 -1.76 -13.73
CA PRO A 217 -7.59 -2.55 -13.89
C PRO A 217 -8.11 -3.03 -12.53
N ASN A 218 -9.42 -3.12 -12.32
CA ASN A 218 -10.01 -3.67 -11.09
C ASN A 218 -9.52 -3.07 -9.75
N LEU A 219 -8.79 -1.96 -9.73
CA LEU A 219 -8.36 -1.29 -8.48
C LEU A 219 -9.45 -0.32 -8.01
N ALA A 220 -9.99 0.45 -8.95
CA ALA A 220 -11.02 1.45 -8.71
C ALA A 220 -12.37 0.98 -9.25
N ILE A 221 -12.84 -0.21 -8.85
CA ILE A 221 -14.12 -0.76 -9.31
C ILE A 221 -15.26 0.17 -8.89
N TRP A 222 -15.75 0.93 -9.86
CA TRP A 222 -16.79 1.92 -9.62
C TRP A 222 -18.18 1.31 -9.63
N SER A 223 -19.09 1.91 -8.87
CA SER A 223 -20.48 1.47 -8.84
C SER A 223 -21.19 1.85 -10.14
N GLU A 224 -21.98 0.92 -10.67
CA GLU A 224 -22.88 1.19 -11.80
C GLU A 224 -24.12 1.96 -11.37
N ASN A 225 -24.49 1.84 -10.09
CA ASN A 225 -25.73 2.40 -9.53
C ASN A 225 -25.49 3.70 -8.76
N HIS A 226 -24.24 3.94 -8.34
CA HIS A 226 -23.86 5.07 -7.51
C HIS A 226 -22.63 5.77 -8.09
N ASN A 227 -22.49 7.08 -7.84
CA ASN A 227 -21.30 7.81 -8.28
C ASN A 227 -20.16 7.67 -7.27
N LEU A 228 -19.86 6.45 -6.79
CA LEU A 228 -18.75 6.16 -5.89
C LEU A 228 -18.10 4.81 -6.17
N LEU A 229 -16.90 4.63 -5.61
CA LEU A 229 -16.21 3.34 -5.60
C LEU A 229 -17.06 2.27 -4.89
N ARG A 230 -17.13 1.07 -5.46
CA ARG A 230 -17.86 -0.05 -4.86
C ARG A 230 -17.18 -0.48 -3.56
N ASP A 231 -18.02 -0.88 -2.63
CA ASP A 231 -17.57 -1.52 -1.40
C ASP A 231 -17.46 -3.04 -1.63
N PRO A 232 -16.29 -3.64 -1.37
CA PRO A 232 -16.07 -5.05 -1.61
C PRO A 232 -16.80 -5.98 -0.62
N GLN A 233 -17.00 -5.56 0.63
CA GLN A 233 -17.53 -6.44 1.69
C GLN A 233 -18.98 -6.10 2.06
N ILE A 234 -19.35 -4.81 2.04
CA ILE A 234 -20.71 -4.33 2.30
C ILE A 234 -21.20 -3.51 1.11
N PRO A 235 -21.65 -4.18 0.02
CA PRO A 235 -22.06 -3.53 -1.21
C PRO A 235 -23.14 -2.45 -0.98
N LEU A 236 -23.11 -1.42 -1.82
CA LEU A 236 -24.18 -0.42 -1.85
C LEU A 236 -25.45 -1.04 -2.45
N SER A 237 -26.60 -0.42 -2.20
CA SER A 237 -27.88 -0.89 -2.73
C SER A 237 -27.83 -1.06 -4.26
N GLY A 238 -28.14 -2.26 -4.76
CA GLY A 238 -28.12 -2.56 -6.20
C GLY A 238 -26.74 -2.91 -6.77
N ASP A 239 -25.66 -2.65 -6.03
CA ASP A 239 -24.35 -3.15 -6.42
C ASP A 239 -24.26 -4.65 -6.18
N LYS A 240 -23.58 -5.31 -7.11
CA LYS A 240 -23.20 -6.71 -6.92
C LYS A 240 -22.07 -6.79 -5.90
N PRO A 241 -21.87 -7.94 -5.24
CA PRO A 241 -20.63 -8.21 -4.53
C PRO A 241 -19.42 -8.25 -5.48
N TYR A 242 -18.21 -8.08 -4.95
CA TYR A 242 -17.00 -8.40 -5.72
C TYR A 242 -17.03 -9.90 -6.03
N VAL A 243 -16.78 -10.26 -7.28
CA VAL A 243 -16.75 -11.67 -7.71
C VAL A 243 -15.28 -12.03 -7.79
N ASN A 244 -14.81 -13.03 -7.02
CA ASN A 244 -13.52 -13.77 -7.18
C ASN A 244 -12.46 -13.74 -6.07
N GLU A 245 -12.77 -13.37 -4.83
CA GLU A 245 -11.99 -13.91 -3.71
C GLU A 245 -12.85 -14.89 -2.92
N GLY A 246 -12.19 -15.95 -2.40
CA GLY A 246 -12.79 -16.84 -1.41
C GLY A 246 -13.60 -18.06 -1.88
N THR A 247 -13.95 -18.21 -3.17
CA THR A 247 -14.74 -19.38 -3.65
C THR A 247 -13.92 -20.58 -4.12
N SER A 248 -12.59 -20.50 -4.07
CA SER A 248 -11.71 -21.63 -4.36
C SER A 248 -10.51 -21.62 -3.41
N SER A 249 -10.14 -22.79 -2.89
CA SER A 249 -8.94 -23.00 -2.07
C SER A 249 -7.63 -22.85 -2.85
N LYS A 250 -7.72 -22.50 -4.14
CA LYS A 250 -6.64 -22.10 -5.04
C LYS A 250 -6.86 -20.71 -5.66
N ALA A 251 -7.90 -19.99 -5.24
CA ALA A 251 -8.26 -18.69 -5.81
C ALA A 251 -7.76 -17.55 -4.93
N ASP A 252 -6.48 -17.26 -5.08
CA ASP A 252 -5.93 -15.90 -4.99
C ASP A 252 -6.32 -15.12 -6.26
N GLN A 253 -7.58 -15.18 -6.75
CA GLN A 253 -7.95 -14.73 -8.11
C GLN A 253 -8.56 -13.32 -8.18
N LEU A 254 -7.88 -12.37 -7.54
CA LEU A 254 -7.47 -11.13 -8.22
C LEU A 254 -5.98 -11.15 -8.65
N GLY A 255 -5.25 -12.23 -8.33
CA GLY A 255 -3.82 -12.43 -8.60
C GLY A 255 -3.46 -13.09 -9.91
N ASP A 256 -4.44 -13.63 -10.63
CA ASP A 256 -4.32 -13.91 -12.05
C ASP A 256 -5.36 -13.02 -12.75
N GLU A 257 -4.98 -11.76 -13.02
CA GLU A 257 -5.82 -10.79 -13.76
C GLU A 257 -5.89 -11.13 -15.26
N GLY A 258 -5.53 -12.38 -15.59
CA GLY A 258 -5.47 -12.97 -16.92
C GLY A 258 -4.30 -12.45 -17.73
N GLU A 259 -4.41 -12.65 -19.04
CA GLU A 259 -3.43 -12.15 -19.97
C GLU A 259 -3.91 -10.85 -20.60
N TRP A 260 -2.99 -9.90 -20.70
CA TRP A 260 -3.14 -8.76 -21.56
C TRP A 260 -2.54 -9.09 -22.93
N CYS A 261 -3.37 -9.17 -23.97
CA CYS A 261 -2.91 -9.39 -25.35
C CYS A 261 -2.71 -8.07 -26.08
N ALA A 262 -1.49 -7.86 -26.57
CA ALA A 262 -1.09 -6.64 -27.22
C ALA A 262 -1.83 -6.36 -28.51
N PRO A 263 -2.61 -5.27 -28.62
CA PRO A 263 -3.07 -4.83 -29.92
C PRO A 263 -1.87 -4.53 -30.81
N THR A 264 -1.87 -5.07 -32.03
CA THR A 264 -0.78 -4.88 -33.00
C THR A 264 -0.59 -3.42 -33.40
N ASP A 265 -1.63 -2.60 -33.25
CA ASP A 265 -1.71 -1.19 -33.59
C ASP A 265 -1.49 -0.26 -32.39
N TYR A 266 -1.15 -0.80 -31.21
CA TYR A 266 -0.96 0.04 -30.03
C TYR A 266 0.30 0.93 -30.17
N PRO A 267 0.16 2.27 -30.14
CA PRO A 267 1.25 3.19 -30.55
C PRO A 267 2.43 3.21 -29.58
N TRP A 268 2.27 2.69 -28.36
CA TRP A 268 3.31 2.72 -27.32
C TRP A 268 3.98 1.36 -27.08
N LEU A 269 3.83 0.39 -27.99
CA LEU A 269 4.40 -0.97 -27.85
C LEU A 269 5.91 -0.96 -27.57
N SER A 270 6.69 -0.21 -28.35
CA SER A 270 8.15 -0.12 -28.19
C SER A 270 8.56 0.52 -26.86
N GLN A 271 7.80 1.49 -26.36
CA GLN A 271 8.12 2.23 -25.13
C GLN A 271 7.83 1.45 -23.85
N ILE A 272 7.15 0.31 -23.93
CA ILE A 272 6.85 -0.57 -22.79
C ILE A 272 7.42 -1.98 -22.98
N GLY A 273 8.31 -2.15 -23.96
CA GLY A 273 8.97 -3.43 -24.21
C GLY A 273 8.01 -4.55 -24.60
N ALA A 274 6.93 -4.24 -25.32
CA ALA A 274 5.92 -5.20 -25.71
C ALA A 274 5.84 -5.37 -27.24
N THR A 275 5.42 -6.56 -27.66
CA THR A 275 5.29 -6.97 -29.05
C THR A 275 3.82 -7.08 -29.40
N GLY A 276 3.40 -6.45 -30.50
CA GLY A 276 2.02 -6.55 -30.99
C GLY A 276 1.62 -8.01 -31.25
N GLY A 277 0.42 -8.39 -30.82
CA GLY A 277 -0.12 -9.75 -30.89
C GLY A 277 0.35 -10.70 -29.79
N ALA A 278 1.35 -10.33 -28.99
CA ALA A 278 1.80 -11.16 -27.86
C ALA A 278 0.92 -10.94 -26.62
N CYS A 279 0.66 -12.02 -25.88
CA CYS A 279 -0.07 -11.98 -24.62
C CYS A 279 0.90 -12.04 -23.44
N TYR A 280 0.63 -11.23 -22.42
CA TYR A 280 1.47 -11.06 -21.24
C TYR A 280 0.63 -11.32 -20.00
N SER A 281 1.05 -12.28 -19.18
CA SER A 281 0.40 -12.58 -17.91
C SER A 281 0.48 -11.37 -16.99
N HIS A 282 -0.65 -11.05 -16.38
CA HIS A 282 -0.78 -9.95 -15.47
C HIS A 282 -1.39 -10.47 -14.17
N GLY A 283 -0.70 -10.21 -13.06
CA GLY A 283 -1.10 -10.71 -11.76
C GLY A 283 -0.83 -9.70 -10.66
N ARG A 284 -1.72 -9.67 -9.68
CA ARG A 284 -1.56 -8.90 -8.44
C ARG A 284 -1.88 -9.78 -7.25
N ASP A 285 -0.88 -10.18 -6.48
CA ASP A 285 -1.22 -10.84 -5.24
C ASP A 285 -1.60 -9.80 -4.17
N GLU A 286 -2.54 -10.16 -3.29
CA GLU A 286 -2.91 -9.30 -2.17
C GLU A 286 -1.76 -9.10 -1.15
N ALA A 287 -0.71 -9.92 -1.27
CA ALA A 287 0.49 -9.87 -0.46
C ALA A 287 1.39 -8.67 -0.82
N HIS A 288 1.28 -8.14 -2.03
CA HIS A 288 2.09 -7.09 -2.63
C HIS A 288 1.22 -5.88 -2.99
N LEU A 289 0.52 -5.35 -1.97
CA LEU A 289 -0.36 -4.18 -2.09
C LEU A 289 0.38 -2.97 -2.68
N PHE A 290 -0.23 -2.37 -3.69
CA PHE A 290 0.16 -1.09 -4.26
C PHE A 290 0.08 0.04 -3.21
N ASN A 291 1.14 0.81 -2.99
CA ASN A 291 1.23 1.72 -1.83
C ASN A 291 1.72 3.16 -2.13
N HIS A 292 1.44 3.69 -3.32
CA HIS A 292 1.88 5.02 -3.78
C HIS A 292 0.86 6.14 -3.56
N GLY A 293 1.33 7.37 -3.74
CA GLY A 293 0.51 8.56 -3.89
C GLY A 293 0.02 9.11 -2.55
N TYR A 294 0.42 8.51 -1.43
CA TYR A 294 0.05 9.01 -0.11
C TYR A 294 0.85 10.26 0.24
N ALA A 295 2.16 10.30 -0.05
CA ALA A 295 2.93 11.54 0.14
C ALA A 295 2.41 12.66 -0.78
N TYR A 296 2.01 12.32 -2.00
CA TYR A 296 1.39 13.28 -2.91
C TYR A 296 0.03 13.78 -2.41
N TRP A 297 -0.82 12.91 -1.86
CA TRP A 297 -2.05 13.31 -1.15
C TRP A 297 -1.76 14.30 -0.02
N LEU A 298 -0.83 13.96 0.88
CA LEU A 298 -0.45 14.82 2.01
C LEU A 298 0.10 16.17 1.54
N ALA A 299 0.86 16.18 0.43
CA ALA A 299 1.49 17.38 -0.10
C ALA A 299 0.55 18.28 -0.89
N THR A 300 -0.53 17.76 -1.50
CA THR A 300 -1.37 18.49 -2.46
C THR A 300 -2.84 18.59 -2.09
N GLY A 301 -3.35 17.68 -1.24
CA GLY A 301 -4.77 17.53 -0.98
C GLY A 301 -5.60 17.25 -2.24
N ASP A 302 -4.99 16.69 -3.30
CA ASP A 302 -5.68 16.36 -4.55
C ASP A 302 -6.69 15.22 -4.34
N PRO A 303 -7.99 15.42 -4.62
CA PRO A 303 -9.00 14.38 -4.43
C PRO A 303 -8.74 13.13 -5.27
N ARG A 304 -8.01 13.22 -6.38
CA ARG A 304 -7.63 12.06 -7.21
C ARG A 304 -6.64 11.15 -6.47
N ALA A 305 -5.73 11.73 -5.69
CA ALA A 305 -4.84 10.97 -4.82
C ALA A 305 -5.60 10.31 -3.66
N ALA A 306 -6.63 10.98 -3.13
CA ALA A 306 -7.54 10.39 -2.13
C ALA A 306 -8.35 9.22 -2.71
N ILE A 307 -8.88 9.34 -3.92
CA ILE A 307 -9.57 8.23 -4.62
C ILE A 307 -8.64 7.04 -4.76
N LEU A 308 -7.36 7.25 -5.08
CA LEU A 308 -6.38 6.18 -5.16
C LEU A 308 -6.18 5.47 -3.82
N GLN A 309 -6.08 6.20 -2.71
CA GLN A 309 -5.98 5.57 -1.38
C GLN A 309 -7.23 4.76 -1.00
N GLN A 310 -8.43 5.23 -1.36
CA GLN A 310 -9.65 4.45 -1.17
C GLN A 310 -9.67 3.21 -2.06
N ALA A 311 -9.19 3.29 -3.30
CA ALA A 311 -9.08 2.16 -4.21
C ALA A 311 -8.12 1.08 -3.68
N ILE A 312 -6.99 1.50 -3.12
CA ILE A 312 -6.05 0.62 -2.40
C ILE A 312 -6.73 -0.05 -1.20
N ALA A 313 -7.54 0.70 -0.43
CA ALA A 313 -8.29 0.16 0.69
C ALA A 313 -9.38 -0.83 0.25
N ALA A 314 -10.13 -0.53 -0.80
CA ALA A 314 -11.10 -1.44 -1.40
C ALA A 314 -10.42 -2.73 -1.86
N TYR A 315 -9.28 -2.64 -2.54
CA TYR A 315 -8.53 -3.79 -2.98
C TYR A 315 -8.04 -4.64 -1.81
N ALA A 316 -7.48 -4.03 -0.77
CA ALA A 316 -7.04 -4.74 0.43
C ALA A 316 -8.22 -5.46 1.13
N LEU A 317 -9.40 -4.85 1.19
CA LEU A 317 -10.61 -5.45 1.77
C LEU A 317 -11.26 -6.51 0.87
N ALA A 318 -11.07 -6.45 -0.44
CA ALA A 318 -11.55 -7.46 -1.37
C ALA A 318 -10.92 -8.83 -1.07
N SER A 319 -9.65 -8.85 -0.62
CA SER A 319 -8.84 -10.05 -0.30
C SER A 319 -9.43 -11.08 0.65
N ILE A 320 -10.59 -10.77 1.19
CA ILE A 320 -11.25 -11.38 2.35
C ILE A 320 -12.70 -11.73 2.00
N PHE A 321 -13.16 -11.39 0.80
CA PHE A 321 -14.53 -11.60 0.42
C PHE A 321 -14.80 -13.10 0.27
N GLN A 322 -15.79 -13.63 0.98
CA GLN A 322 -16.30 -15.01 0.84
C GLN A 322 -17.83 -14.98 0.79
N GLY A 323 -18.37 -14.06 -0.02
CA GLY A 323 -19.77 -13.67 0.06
C GLY A 323 -19.98 -12.52 1.03
N SER A 324 -21.02 -11.72 0.79
CA SER A 324 -21.40 -10.60 1.63
C SER A 324 -21.63 -11.10 3.05
N TYR A 325 -20.87 -10.62 4.02
CA TYR A 325 -21.10 -10.95 5.42
C TYR A 325 -22.51 -10.47 5.79
N ALA A 326 -23.41 -11.43 6.04
CA ALA A 326 -24.85 -11.19 6.18
C ALA A 326 -25.20 -10.31 7.41
N ASP A 327 -24.23 -10.08 8.30
CA ASP A 327 -24.35 -9.26 9.50
C ASP A 327 -24.04 -7.77 9.27
N GLY A 328 -23.56 -7.39 8.08
CA GLY A 328 -23.20 -6.01 7.78
C GLY A 328 -21.97 -5.52 8.54
N SER A 329 -21.02 -6.41 8.87
CA SER A 329 -19.73 -6.07 9.47
C SER A 329 -18.57 -6.30 8.50
N TYR A 330 -17.53 -5.47 8.59
CA TYR A 330 -16.27 -5.69 7.86
C TYR A 330 -15.39 -6.70 8.61
N ARG A 331 -14.60 -7.47 7.86
CA ARG A 331 -13.74 -8.54 8.35
C ARG A 331 -12.30 -8.36 7.87
N THR A 332 -11.35 -8.88 8.64
CA THR A 332 -9.92 -8.90 8.32
C THR A 332 -9.46 -10.29 7.83
N ARG A 333 -8.41 -10.34 6.98
CA ARG A 333 -7.79 -11.59 6.52
C ARG A 333 -6.75 -12.06 7.51
N PHE A 334 -7.19 -12.59 8.64
CA PHE A 334 -6.30 -13.10 9.71
C PHE A 334 -5.51 -14.37 9.33
N GLY A 335 -5.75 -14.95 8.16
CA GLY A 335 -5.05 -16.17 7.72
C GLY A 335 -3.68 -15.93 7.09
N TYR A 336 -3.26 -14.68 6.87
CA TYR A 336 -2.04 -14.40 6.13
C TYR A 336 -1.37 -13.05 6.48
N GLN A 337 -0.17 -13.14 7.07
CA GLN A 337 0.56 -12.02 7.69
C GLN A 337 0.70 -10.78 6.82
N ARG A 338 1.07 -11.00 5.55
CA ARG A 338 1.28 -9.90 4.61
C ARG A 338 -0.02 -9.16 4.37
N THR A 339 -1.09 -9.88 4.09
CA THR A 339 -2.40 -9.29 3.82
C THR A 339 -2.96 -8.58 5.04
N THR A 340 -2.87 -9.18 6.23
CA THR A 340 -3.28 -8.52 7.48
C THR A 340 -2.61 -7.14 7.63
N MET A 341 -1.30 -7.08 7.41
CA MET A 341 -0.52 -5.83 7.52
C MET A 341 -0.84 -4.82 6.42
N ASN A 342 -1.08 -5.29 5.20
CA ASN A 342 -1.50 -4.45 4.08
C ASN A 342 -2.88 -3.83 4.32
N VAL A 343 -3.83 -4.62 4.84
CA VAL A 343 -5.17 -4.14 5.24
C VAL A 343 -5.04 -3.02 6.25
N TRP A 344 -4.20 -3.17 7.28
CA TRP A 344 -4.00 -2.09 8.26
C TRP A 344 -3.35 -0.84 7.68
N SER A 345 -2.32 -1.00 6.86
CA SER A 345 -1.71 0.13 6.17
C SER A 345 -2.73 0.88 5.31
N ALA A 346 -3.62 0.15 4.63
CA ALA A 346 -4.69 0.75 3.84
C ALA A 346 -5.77 1.41 4.70
N MET A 347 -6.16 0.78 5.82
CA MET A 347 -7.14 1.34 6.77
C MET A 347 -6.63 2.62 7.43
N TRP A 348 -5.33 2.73 7.74
CA TRP A 348 -4.73 3.96 8.24
C TRP A 348 -4.89 5.11 7.25
N LYS A 349 -4.54 4.88 5.98
CA LYS A 349 -4.63 5.89 4.92
C LYS A 349 -6.08 6.25 4.61
N LEU A 350 -6.98 5.27 4.65
CA LEU A 350 -8.41 5.51 4.49
C LEU A 350 -8.96 6.39 5.63
N GLN A 351 -8.58 6.11 6.88
CA GLN A 351 -8.93 6.95 8.03
C GLN A 351 -8.40 8.37 7.84
N ASP A 352 -7.14 8.53 7.44
CA ASP A 352 -6.53 9.83 7.16
C ASP A 352 -7.29 10.62 6.09
N VAL A 353 -7.63 9.97 4.96
CA VAL A 353 -8.44 10.58 3.90
C VAL A 353 -9.80 11.00 4.44
N ALA A 354 -10.50 10.14 5.19
CA ALA A 354 -11.82 10.44 5.74
C ALA A 354 -11.80 11.53 6.82
N GLU A 355 -10.68 11.70 7.54
CA GLU A 355 -10.47 12.79 8.51
C GLU A 355 -10.21 14.13 7.80
N ASN A 356 -9.65 14.12 6.59
CA ASN A 356 -9.13 15.31 5.91
C ASN A 356 -9.84 15.64 4.58
N ALA A 357 -10.79 14.83 4.15
CA ALA A 357 -11.60 15.05 2.96
C ALA A 357 -13.08 14.77 3.24
N SER A 358 -13.95 15.58 2.64
CA SER A 358 -15.39 15.36 2.70
C SER A 358 -16.04 15.63 1.37
N SER A 359 -17.06 14.83 1.03
CA SER A 359 -17.95 15.04 -0.10
C SER A 359 -19.28 15.62 0.39
N SER A 360 -19.82 16.62 -0.29
CA SER A 360 -21.11 17.24 0.07
C SER A 360 -22.32 16.32 -0.08
N ASN A 361 -22.27 15.41 -1.06
CA ASN A 361 -23.37 14.52 -1.41
C ASN A 361 -23.04 13.03 -1.22
N GLY A 362 -21.86 12.69 -0.70
CA GLY A 362 -21.37 11.32 -0.57
C GLY A 362 -21.00 10.66 -1.91
N ASN A 363 -20.74 11.46 -2.95
CA ASN A 363 -20.25 10.98 -4.25
C ASN A 363 -18.72 11.02 -4.28
N ILE A 364 -18.12 10.24 -5.19
CA ILE A 364 -16.68 10.10 -5.46
C ILE A 364 -15.86 9.53 -4.29
N LEU A 365 -15.96 10.14 -3.12
CA LEU A 365 -15.33 9.72 -1.88
C LEU A 365 -16.34 9.02 -0.98
N TRP A 366 -15.91 7.97 -0.30
CA TRP A 366 -16.72 7.31 0.71
C TRP A 366 -17.02 8.30 1.85
N PRO A 367 -18.26 8.35 2.35
CA PRO A 367 -18.59 9.18 3.50
C PRO A 367 -17.73 8.82 4.71
N LYS A 368 -17.33 9.83 5.50
CA LYS A 368 -16.51 9.64 6.71
C LYS A 368 -17.04 8.54 7.64
N ALA A 369 -18.35 8.50 7.86
CA ALA A 369 -18.97 7.49 8.71
C ALA A 369 -18.78 6.05 8.18
N ARG A 370 -18.80 5.86 6.85
CA ARG A 370 -18.54 4.54 6.23
C ARG A 370 -17.07 4.15 6.38
N ALA A 371 -16.15 5.06 6.06
CA ALA A 371 -14.73 4.81 6.21
C ALA A 371 -14.34 4.51 7.67
N GLN A 372 -14.91 5.23 8.63
CA GLN A 372 -14.67 4.95 10.06
C GLN A 372 -15.21 3.58 10.46
N LYS A 373 -16.41 3.20 10.01
CA LYS A 373 -16.96 1.85 10.27
C LYS A 373 -16.08 0.75 9.69
N MET A 374 -15.54 0.93 8.48
CA MET A 374 -14.59 -0.02 7.88
C MET A 374 -13.38 -0.24 8.78
N VAL A 375 -12.77 0.85 9.24
CA VAL A 375 -11.60 0.80 10.12
C VAL A 375 -11.98 0.12 11.44
N ASP A 376 -13.03 0.58 12.12
CA ASP A 376 -13.42 0.08 13.44
C ASP A 376 -13.73 -1.42 13.42
N ASP A 377 -14.53 -1.87 12.45
CA ASP A 377 -14.93 -3.27 12.31
C ASP A 377 -13.73 -4.18 11.99
N VAL A 378 -12.86 -3.78 11.05
CA VAL A 378 -11.65 -4.56 10.70
C VAL A 378 -10.72 -4.73 11.90
N PHE A 379 -10.56 -3.67 12.70
CA PHE A 379 -9.76 -3.74 13.92
C PHE A 379 -10.42 -4.57 15.02
N ALA A 380 -11.74 -4.44 15.21
CA ALA A 380 -12.48 -5.24 16.17
C ALA A 380 -12.45 -6.73 15.82
N ASP A 381 -12.67 -7.05 14.54
CA ASP A 381 -12.60 -8.41 14.01
C ASP A 381 -11.20 -9.00 14.17
N TRP A 382 -10.14 -8.25 13.81
CA TRP A 382 -8.77 -8.71 14.06
C TRP A 382 -8.48 -8.98 15.53
N LYS A 383 -8.85 -8.07 16.44
CA LYS A 383 -8.65 -8.23 17.89
C LYS A 383 -9.38 -9.49 18.41
N SER A 384 -10.58 -9.75 17.92
CA SER A 384 -11.36 -10.95 18.25
C SER A 384 -10.70 -12.24 17.76
N GLN A 385 -10.23 -12.25 16.51
CA GLN A 385 -9.52 -13.39 15.94
C GLN A 385 -8.17 -13.64 16.64
N LEU A 386 -7.45 -12.58 17.02
CA LEU A 386 -6.22 -12.67 17.81
C LEU A 386 -6.47 -13.27 19.19
N ALA A 387 -7.51 -12.81 19.90
CA ALA A 387 -7.88 -13.36 21.19
C ALA A 387 -8.26 -14.85 21.09
N SER A 388 -8.99 -15.23 20.04
CA SER A 388 -9.37 -16.61 19.77
C SER A 388 -8.15 -17.49 19.45
N MET A 389 -7.19 -16.96 18.68
CA MET A 389 -5.91 -17.61 18.45
C MET A 389 -5.13 -17.79 19.75
N ASP A 390 -5.09 -16.76 20.60
CA ASP A 390 -4.36 -16.80 21.87
C ASP A 390 -4.97 -17.72 22.93
N ALA A 391 -6.28 -17.97 22.87
CA ALA A 391 -6.98 -18.96 23.68
C ALA A 391 -6.96 -20.37 23.06
N GLY A 392 -6.46 -20.50 21.83
CA GLY A 392 -6.52 -21.73 21.05
C GLY A 392 -5.61 -22.84 21.56
N THR A 393 -6.05 -24.09 21.39
CA THR A 393 -5.32 -25.27 21.87
C THR A 393 -4.63 -26.07 20.77
N SER A 394 -4.91 -25.77 19.49
CA SER A 394 -4.21 -26.41 18.38
C SER A 394 -2.72 -26.07 18.38
N ALA A 395 -1.90 -26.97 17.83
CA ALA A 395 -0.45 -26.77 17.79
C ALA A 395 -0.07 -25.46 17.06
N HIS A 396 -0.80 -25.11 15.99
CA HIS A 396 -0.66 -23.83 15.29
C HIS A 396 -0.93 -22.65 16.22
N GLN A 397 -2.12 -22.57 16.82
CA GLN A 397 -2.51 -21.47 17.73
C GLN A 397 -1.53 -21.31 18.89
N ARG A 398 -1.15 -22.43 19.54
CA ARG A 398 -0.18 -22.42 20.64
C ARG A 398 1.18 -21.86 20.19
N SER A 399 1.66 -22.24 19.01
CA SER A 399 2.90 -21.70 18.47
C SER A 399 2.81 -20.18 18.22
N SER A 400 1.69 -19.72 17.67
CA SER A 400 1.41 -18.31 17.41
C SER A 400 1.50 -17.49 18.69
N SER A 401 0.89 -17.98 19.77
CA SER A 401 0.89 -17.30 21.07
C SER A 401 2.27 -17.27 21.70
N ILE A 402 3.03 -18.36 21.58
CA ILE A 402 4.42 -18.43 22.07
C ILE A 402 5.30 -17.44 21.30
N PHE A 403 5.15 -17.38 19.98
CA PHE A 403 5.91 -16.46 19.15
C PHE A 403 5.42 -15.04 19.22
N ARG A 404 4.23 -14.79 19.76
CA ARG A 404 3.55 -13.50 19.64
C ARG A 404 3.30 -13.16 18.16
N GLY A 405 2.96 -14.17 17.38
CA GLY A 405 2.50 -14.05 16.01
C GLY A 405 1.27 -13.16 15.91
N ILE A 406 1.17 -12.43 14.81
CA ILE A 406 0.09 -11.46 14.56
C ILE A 406 -1.20 -12.13 14.06
N ASP A 407 -1.10 -13.35 13.55
CA ASP A 407 -2.18 -14.07 12.87
C ASP A 407 -1.86 -15.59 12.68
N LEU A 408 -2.71 -16.37 11.98
CA LEU A 408 -2.56 -17.82 11.75
C LEU A 408 -2.14 -18.13 10.31
N ASN A 409 -1.19 -19.06 10.08
CA ASN A 409 -0.90 -19.60 8.74
C ASN A 409 -0.72 -21.14 8.81
N GLN A 410 -1.39 -21.89 7.93
CA GLN A 410 -1.35 -23.35 7.86
C GLN A 410 -0.13 -23.89 7.06
N ASP A 411 0.50 -23.06 6.23
CA ASP A 411 1.46 -23.53 5.23
C ASP A 411 2.93 -23.55 5.67
N SER A 412 3.37 -22.68 6.60
CA SER A 412 4.71 -22.70 7.24
C SER A 412 4.97 -21.51 8.17
N ALA A 413 6.04 -21.66 8.96
CA ALA A 413 6.75 -20.72 9.84
C ALA A 413 6.36 -19.22 9.86
N TYR A 414 6.16 -18.69 11.07
CA TYR A 414 6.05 -17.25 11.36
C TYR A 414 7.22 -16.47 10.78
N SER A 415 7.01 -15.78 9.66
CA SER A 415 8.08 -15.12 8.94
C SER A 415 8.33 -13.72 9.50
N ASN A 416 9.51 -13.57 10.10
CA ASN A 416 10.05 -12.30 10.59
C ASN A 416 10.02 -11.22 9.51
N PHE A 417 10.31 -11.63 8.27
CA PHE A 417 10.34 -10.75 7.12
C PHE A 417 8.98 -10.06 6.87
N MET A 418 7.86 -10.76 7.06
CA MET A 418 6.53 -10.17 6.79
C MET A 418 6.16 -9.14 7.84
N ILE A 419 6.36 -9.48 9.11
CA ILE A 419 6.05 -8.56 10.21
C ILE A 419 6.85 -7.28 10.05
N GLN A 420 8.12 -7.41 9.72
CA GLN A 420 9.04 -6.29 9.58
C GLN A 420 8.82 -5.46 8.32
N ALA A 421 8.45 -6.06 7.19
CA ALA A 421 8.36 -5.34 5.93
C ALA A 421 7.06 -4.54 5.75
N TYR A 422 5.95 -4.96 6.36
CA TYR A 422 4.62 -4.41 5.99
C TYR A 422 3.87 -3.69 7.12
N GLY A 423 4.25 -3.93 8.37
CA GLY A 423 3.42 -3.59 9.54
C GLY A 423 3.87 -2.47 10.48
N PRO A 424 5.16 -2.31 10.81
CA PRO A 424 5.55 -1.59 12.02
C PRO A 424 5.19 -0.11 11.98
N GLU A 425 5.21 0.50 10.80
CA GLU A 425 4.85 1.91 10.61
C GLU A 425 3.35 2.14 10.87
N ALA A 426 2.48 1.35 10.25
CA ALA A 426 1.04 1.44 10.51
C ALA A 426 0.76 1.14 11.99
N ALA A 427 1.40 0.12 12.57
CA ALA A 427 1.29 -0.21 13.99
C ALA A 427 1.60 0.97 14.91
N TYR A 428 2.70 1.66 14.63
CA TYR A 428 3.13 2.82 15.40
C TYR A 428 2.19 4.00 15.27
N LEU A 429 1.72 4.26 14.05
CA LEU A 429 0.76 5.32 13.78
C LEU A 429 -0.59 5.04 14.47
N PHE A 430 -1.11 3.82 14.41
CA PHE A 430 -2.31 3.41 15.17
C PHE A 430 -2.10 3.50 16.70
N ALA A 431 -0.93 3.13 17.21
CA ALA A 431 -0.61 3.32 18.62
C ALA A 431 -0.72 4.80 19.03
N SER A 432 -0.27 5.73 18.17
CA SER A 432 -0.40 7.18 18.42
C SER A 432 -1.85 7.68 18.48
N LYS A 433 -2.81 6.90 17.96
CA LYS A 433 -4.26 7.15 18.00
C LYS A 433 -4.99 6.31 19.05
N GLY A 434 -4.26 5.63 19.95
CA GLY A 434 -4.86 4.84 21.04
C GLY A 434 -5.13 3.38 20.71
N GLU A 435 -4.62 2.85 19.58
CA GLU A 435 -4.75 1.44 19.20
C GLU A 435 -3.37 0.71 19.21
N PRO A 436 -2.75 0.48 20.39
CA PRO A 436 -1.39 -0.03 20.49
C PRO A 436 -1.25 -1.56 20.33
N ALA A 437 -2.36 -2.30 20.21
CA ALA A 437 -2.38 -3.76 20.30
C ALA A 437 -1.45 -4.43 19.26
N MET A 438 -1.47 -3.95 18.02
CA MET A 438 -0.58 -4.44 16.97
C MET A 438 0.89 -4.16 17.31
N LEU A 439 1.24 -2.92 17.66
CA LEU A 439 2.61 -2.55 17.95
C LEU A 439 3.16 -3.35 19.14
N LYS A 440 2.33 -3.57 20.16
CA LYS A 440 2.65 -4.45 21.29
C LYS A 440 3.01 -5.85 20.80
N ARG A 441 2.16 -6.45 19.96
CA ARG A 441 2.36 -7.81 19.46
C ARG A 441 3.65 -7.94 18.64
N ILE A 442 3.92 -6.97 17.77
CA ILE A 442 5.18 -6.88 17.01
C ILE A 442 6.37 -6.76 17.97
N ALA A 443 6.30 -5.88 18.96
CA ALA A 443 7.37 -5.65 19.92
C ALA A 443 7.70 -6.92 20.72
N GLU A 444 6.68 -7.62 21.23
CA GLU A 444 6.86 -8.86 21.98
C GLU A 444 7.49 -9.97 21.11
N ASN A 445 7.11 -10.08 19.83
CA ASN A 445 7.77 -10.99 18.87
C ASN A 445 9.24 -10.63 18.67
N MET A 446 9.55 -9.34 18.49
CA MET A 446 10.93 -8.89 18.28
C MET A 446 11.78 -9.03 19.55
N VAL A 447 11.21 -8.86 20.74
CA VAL A 447 11.89 -9.13 22.02
C VAL A 447 12.23 -10.61 22.15
N LEU A 448 11.31 -11.52 21.79
CA LEU A 448 11.61 -12.95 21.76
C LEU A 448 12.77 -13.25 20.80
N ARG A 449 12.70 -12.75 19.57
CA ARG A 449 13.71 -12.98 18.53
C ARG A 449 15.08 -12.44 18.89
N PHE A 450 15.17 -11.16 19.26
CA PHE A 450 16.46 -10.48 19.37
C PHE A 450 16.91 -10.27 20.82
N GLY A 451 15.97 -10.22 21.76
CA GLY A 451 16.29 -10.16 23.19
C GLY A 451 16.55 -11.53 23.81
N LYS A 452 15.80 -12.56 23.42
CA LYS A 452 15.94 -13.90 24.02
C LYS A 452 16.76 -14.89 23.21
N ILE A 453 16.72 -14.83 21.88
CA ILE A 453 17.49 -15.73 21.00
C ILE A 453 18.79 -15.04 20.51
N GLY A 454 18.67 -13.84 19.93
CA GLY A 454 19.81 -12.99 19.54
C GLY A 454 20.45 -13.33 18.19
N GLY A 455 21.19 -12.35 17.63
CA GLY A 455 22.03 -12.51 16.44
C GLY A 455 21.32 -13.02 15.18
N THR A 456 22.08 -13.60 14.27
CA THR A 456 21.58 -14.30 13.07
C THR A 456 20.55 -15.37 13.41
N ARG A 457 20.69 -16.02 14.57
CA ARG A 457 19.72 -17.00 15.05
C ARG A 457 18.33 -16.41 15.31
N GLY A 458 18.24 -15.18 15.82
CA GLY A 458 16.98 -14.46 15.98
C GLY A 458 16.27 -14.18 14.65
N VAL A 459 17.05 -14.03 13.57
CA VAL A 459 16.55 -13.79 12.21
C VAL A 459 15.97 -15.06 11.58
N TYR A 460 16.73 -16.17 11.60
CA TYR A 460 16.39 -17.39 10.85
C TYR A 460 15.89 -18.57 11.71
N GLY A 461 15.93 -18.45 13.04
CA GLY A 461 15.61 -19.56 13.93
C GLY A 461 16.54 -20.74 13.74
N LYS A 462 15.98 -21.94 13.55
CA LYS A 462 16.69 -23.23 13.44
C LYS A 462 16.94 -23.70 11.99
N GLY A 463 16.51 -22.94 10.99
CA GLY A 463 16.56 -23.34 9.56
C GLY A 463 17.23 -22.33 8.64
N THR A 464 16.98 -22.45 7.34
CA THR A 464 17.55 -21.60 6.27
C THR A 464 16.63 -20.46 5.82
N GLY A 465 15.52 -20.21 6.52
CA GLY A 465 14.53 -19.18 6.18
C GLY A 465 14.23 -18.24 7.35
N SER A 466 13.57 -17.10 7.09
CA SER A 466 13.30 -16.05 8.10
C SER A 466 12.19 -16.39 9.10
N GLY A 467 11.87 -17.66 9.32
CA GLY A 467 10.75 -18.12 10.14
C GLY A 467 11.11 -19.22 11.14
N PHE A 468 10.26 -19.39 12.16
CA PHE A 468 10.37 -20.50 13.11
C PHE A 468 9.47 -21.65 12.71
N GLN A 469 10.00 -22.87 12.71
CA GLN A 469 9.20 -24.07 12.48
C GLN A 469 8.11 -24.20 13.55
N ILE A 470 6.87 -24.38 13.09
CA ILE A 470 5.71 -24.58 13.95
C ILE A 470 5.62 -26.04 14.39
N LEU A 471 5.82 -26.99 13.46
CA LEU A 471 5.74 -28.43 13.72
C LEU A 471 7.00 -29.15 13.26
N GLU A 472 7.54 -30.05 14.09
CA GLU A 472 8.58 -31.01 13.74
C GLU A 472 7.94 -32.40 13.69
N GLY A 473 7.86 -33.02 12.51
CA GLY A 473 7.13 -34.28 12.33
C GLY A 473 5.65 -34.21 12.71
N ALA A 474 4.97 -33.10 12.41
CA ALA A 474 3.57 -32.80 12.78
C ALA A 474 3.30 -32.62 14.29
N VAL A 475 4.34 -32.56 15.13
CA VAL A 475 4.23 -32.31 16.58
C VAL A 475 4.85 -30.95 16.92
N LEU A 476 4.27 -30.24 17.89
CA LEU A 476 4.86 -29.01 18.42
C LEU A 476 6.11 -29.36 19.25
N PRO A 477 7.32 -28.91 18.88
CA PRO A 477 8.54 -29.36 19.56
C PRO A 477 8.83 -28.65 20.89
N TYR A 478 7.95 -27.74 21.31
CA TYR A 478 8.04 -26.94 22.53
C TYR A 478 6.64 -26.76 23.13
N THR A 479 6.54 -26.40 24.40
CA THR A 479 5.25 -26.25 25.08
C THR A 479 4.98 -24.83 25.59
N ASP A 480 6.04 -24.04 25.72
CA ASP A 480 6.06 -22.67 26.22
C ASP A 480 7.23 -21.87 25.60
N THR A 481 7.35 -20.59 25.97
CA THR A 481 8.42 -19.71 25.47
C THR A 481 9.83 -20.20 25.84
N ASN A 482 10.03 -20.76 27.03
CA ASN A 482 11.36 -21.17 27.50
C ASN A 482 11.85 -22.43 26.77
N SER A 483 10.99 -23.45 26.69
CA SER A 483 11.24 -24.67 25.91
C SER A 483 11.43 -24.37 24.44
N PHE A 484 10.75 -23.36 23.89
CA PHE A 484 11.00 -22.88 22.53
C PHE A 484 12.39 -22.28 22.34
N ILE A 485 12.84 -21.40 23.25
CA ILE A 485 14.18 -20.81 23.20
C ILE A 485 15.24 -21.92 23.27
N THR A 486 15.08 -22.88 24.19
CA THR A 486 15.95 -24.05 24.31
C THR A 486 15.99 -24.86 23.02
N TRP A 487 14.82 -25.17 22.44
CA TRP A 487 14.72 -25.93 21.19
C TRP A 487 15.37 -25.19 20.01
N THR A 488 15.21 -23.87 19.92
CA THR A 488 15.83 -23.04 18.87
C THR A 488 17.35 -23.03 18.98
N ASN A 489 17.88 -23.08 20.21
CA ASN A 489 19.31 -23.07 20.48
C ASN A 489 19.95 -24.46 20.31
N ALA A 490 19.19 -25.54 20.50
CA ALA A 490 19.69 -26.90 20.44
C ALA A 490 20.24 -27.25 19.04
N GLY A 491 21.54 -27.57 18.97
CA GLY A 491 22.22 -27.99 17.74
C GLY A 491 22.34 -26.90 16.66
N ASN A 492 22.06 -25.63 17.00
CA ASN A 492 22.01 -24.54 16.04
C ASN A 492 23.37 -23.84 15.92
N THR A 493 23.92 -23.80 14.71
CA THR A 493 25.24 -23.23 14.43
C THR A 493 25.21 -21.73 14.13
N LEU A 494 24.02 -21.14 13.94
CA LEU A 494 23.89 -19.71 13.67
C LEU A 494 24.30 -18.89 14.90
N PRO A 495 25.06 -17.79 14.73
CA PRO A 495 25.53 -16.98 15.84
C PRO A 495 24.37 -16.25 16.54
N THR A 496 24.50 -16.07 17.86
CA THR A 496 23.54 -15.34 18.71
C THR A 496 24.00 -13.93 19.05
N ASP A 497 25.24 -13.58 18.74
CA ASP A 497 25.87 -12.33 19.17
C ASP A 497 26.45 -11.52 18.01
N ASN A 498 26.18 -11.91 16.77
CA ASN A 498 26.45 -11.14 15.55
C ASN A 498 25.41 -11.49 14.47
N PHE A 499 25.44 -10.76 13.36
CA PHE A 499 24.53 -10.93 12.23
C PHE A 499 25.21 -11.50 10.98
N ASP A 500 26.34 -12.19 11.12
CA ASP A 500 27.03 -12.79 9.98
C ASP A 500 26.12 -13.83 9.31
N GLY A 501 25.97 -13.74 7.99
CA GLY A 501 25.03 -14.54 7.18
C GLY A 501 23.58 -14.02 7.18
N SER A 502 23.25 -12.98 7.94
CA SER A 502 21.93 -12.34 7.89
C SER A 502 21.85 -11.25 6.82
N ALA A 503 20.68 -11.14 6.18
CA ALA A 503 20.40 -9.99 5.33
C ALA A 503 20.22 -8.71 6.18
N GLN A 504 21.10 -7.72 6.02
CA GLN A 504 21.15 -6.53 6.87
C GLN A 504 19.82 -5.75 6.92
N HIS A 505 19.13 -5.65 5.79
CA HIS A 505 17.83 -4.97 5.74
C HIS A 505 16.81 -5.61 6.70
N THR A 506 16.84 -6.93 6.91
CA THR A 506 15.94 -7.61 7.85
C THR A 506 16.30 -7.25 9.30
N VAL A 507 17.59 -7.22 9.63
CA VAL A 507 18.07 -6.80 10.96
C VAL A 507 17.70 -5.36 11.26
N GLN A 508 17.89 -4.46 10.30
CA GLN A 508 17.57 -3.04 10.43
C GLN A 508 16.06 -2.81 10.66
N ARG A 509 15.20 -3.53 9.93
CA ARG A 509 13.74 -3.44 10.12
C ARG A 509 13.31 -3.99 11.49
N ALA A 510 13.98 -5.03 11.99
CA ALA A 510 13.78 -5.52 13.35
C ALA A 510 14.07 -4.44 14.39
N TYR A 511 15.25 -3.82 14.25
CA TYR A 511 15.71 -2.77 15.11
C TYR A 511 14.71 -1.61 15.13
N TRP A 512 14.25 -1.15 13.97
CA TRP A 512 13.25 -0.09 13.89
C TRP A 512 11.91 -0.47 14.51
N SER A 513 11.45 -1.70 14.34
CA SER A 513 10.22 -2.18 15.00
C SER A 513 10.33 -2.03 16.53
N LEU A 514 11.49 -2.38 17.10
CA LEU A 514 11.76 -2.19 18.53
C LEU A 514 11.90 -0.70 18.91
N LYS A 515 12.54 0.12 18.08
CA LYS A 515 12.68 1.58 18.34
C LYS A 515 11.34 2.31 18.28
N LEU A 516 10.46 1.95 17.35
CA LEU A 516 9.09 2.46 17.29
C LEU A 516 8.31 2.09 18.56
N ALA A 517 8.43 0.84 19.02
CA ALA A 517 7.84 0.42 20.29
C ALA A 517 8.44 1.18 21.49
N GLN A 518 9.76 1.41 21.52
CA GLN A 518 10.43 2.15 22.59
C GLN A 518 9.95 3.61 22.64
N ASP A 519 9.83 4.28 21.48
CA ASP A 519 9.28 5.63 21.41
C ASP A 519 7.80 5.65 21.83
N ALA A 520 6.98 4.68 21.39
CA ALA A 520 5.59 4.58 21.82
C ALA A 520 5.44 4.37 23.34
N VAL A 521 6.32 3.59 23.97
CA VAL A 521 6.37 3.45 25.44
C VAL A 521 6.74 4.77 26.11
N LYS A 522 7.80 5.45 25.63
CA LYS A 522 8.22 6.76 26.16
C LYS A 522 7.12 7.82 26.08
N ARG A 523 6.28 7.75 25.05
CA ARG A 523 5.13 8.65 24.85
C ARG A 523 3.88 8.26 25.61
N GLY A 524 3.86 7.10 26.27
CA GLY A 524 2.69 6.58 26.97
C GLY A 524 1.59 6.03 26.04
N TRP A 525 1.89 5.81 24.76
CA TRP A 525 0.95 5.23 23.79
C TRP A 525 0.87 3.71 23.91
N LEU A 526 1.97 3.10 24.34
CA LEU A 526 2.12 1.66 24.53
C LEU A 526 2.56 1.41 25.98
N ALA A 527 1.94 0.43 26.65
CA ALA A 527 2.40 -0.01 27.96
C ALA A 527 3.82 -0.61 27.87
N ALA A 528 4.60 -0.53 28.95
CA ALA A 528 5.95 -1.08 28.98
C ALA A 528 5.99 -2.54 28.49
N VAL A 529 6.89 -2.85 27.56
CA VAL A 529 7.11 -4.19 27.03
C VAL A 529 8.35 -4.78 27.72
N PRO A 530 8.21 -5.84 28.55
CA PRO A 530 9.34 -6.42 29.26
C PRO A 530 10.45 -6.88 28.33
N GLY A 531 11.70 -6.46 28.60
CA GLY A 531 12.87 -6.84 27.80
C GLY A 531 13.07 -6.04 26.50
N LEU A 532 12.27 -5.00 26.24
CA LEU A 532 12.40 -4.15 25.05
C LEU A 532 13.77 -3.46 24.95
N ASP A 533 14.20 -2.76 25.99
CA ASP A 533 15.48 -2.05 25.99
C ASP A 533 16.68 -3.01 25.92
N ASP A 534 16.57 -4.16 26.59
CA ASP A 534 17.58 -5.25 26.51
C ASP A 534 17.69 -5.80 25.08
N ALA A 535 16.56 -6.02 24.39
CA ALA A 535 16.56 -6.46 22.99
C ALA A 535 17.22 -5.42 22.06
N ILE A 536 16.93 -4.13 22.25
CA ILE A 536 17.57 -3.03 21.50
C ILE A 536 19.09 -3.05 21.71
N SER A 537 19.54 -3.10 22.96
CA SER A 537 20.97 -3.12 23.31
C SER A 537 21.69 -4.34 22.75
N LYS A 538 21.04 -5.52 22.75
CA LYS A 538 21.57 -6.75 22.16
C LYS A 538 21.74 -6.65 20.65
N ILE A 539 20.77 -6.06 19.94
CA ILE A 539 20.93 -5.81 18.50
C ILE A 539 22.09 -4.85 18.24
N GLU A 540 22.21 -3.76 18.99
CA GLU A 540 23.31 -2.79 18.83
C GLU A 540 24.69 -3.42 19.06
N THR A 541 24.80 -4.25 20.09
CA THR A 541 26.01 -5.01 20.41
C THR A 541 26.34 -6.02 19.32
N ALA A 542 25.33 -6.78 18.85
CA ALA A 542 25.52 -7.75 17.79
C ALA A 542 25.91 -7.09 16.45
N ARG A 543 25.32 -5.93 16.14
CA ARG A 543 25.69 -5.12 14.98
C ARG A 543 27.17 -4.75 15.02
N ALA A 544 27.67 -4.29 16.17
CA ALA A 544 29.07 -3.88 16.32
C ALA A 544 30.08 -5.03 16.09
N LYS A 545 29.65 -6.28 16.30
CA LYS A 545 30.44 -7.50 16.06
C LYS A 545 30.28 -8.09 14.66
N THR A 546 29.32 -7.59 13.88
CA THR A 546 29.01 -8.12 12.54
C THR A 546 30.05 -7.62 11.54
N ALA A 547 30.56 -8.49 10.68
CA ALA A 547 31.51 -8.09 9.65
C ALA A 547 30.87 -7.10 8.66
N PRO A 548 31.61 -6.09 8.16
CA PRO A 548 31.13 -5.22 7.08
C PRO A 548 30.72 -6.06 5.86
N ASN A 549 29.49 -5.88 5.40
CA ASN A 549 28.89 -6.74 4.38
C ASN A 549 29.15 -6.21 2.96
N LYS A 550 29.11 -7.11 1.98
CA LYS A 550 29.37 -6.81 0.55
C LYS A 550 28.13 -6.37 -0.23
N ASP A 551 26.93 -6.59 0.31
CA ASP A 551 25.67 -6.45 -0.42
C ASP A 551 24.83 -5.25 0.08
N LEU A 552 25.29 -4.05 -0.25
CA LEU A 552 24.67 -2.78 0.13
C LEU A 552 23.40 -2.46 -0.68
N GLY A 553 23.19 -3.10 -1.83
CA GLY A 553 22.14 -2.75 -2.79
C GLY A 553 20.71 -3.01 -2.29
N VAL A 554 20.50 -4.09 -1.52
CA VAL A 554 19.16 -4.48 -1.02
C VAL A 554 18.65 -3.54 0.08
N VAL A 555 19.55 -2.78 0.71
CA VAL A 555 19.20 -1.91 1.83
C VAL A 555 18.50 -0.64 1.35
N GLY A 556 18.92 -0.09 0.21
CA GLY A 556 18.26 1.06 -0.40
C GLY A 556 16.79 0.79 -0.75
N TRP A 557 16.43 -0.40 -1.21
CA TRP A 557 15.14 -0.61 -1.87
C TRP A 557 13.91 -0.51 -0.95
N LYS A 558 14.09 -0.66 0.37
CA LYS A 558 12.97 -0.88 1.31
C LYS A 558 12.60 0.34 2.14
N HIS A 559 13.40 1.42 2.06
CA HIS A 559 13.19 2.76 2.65
C HIS A 559 13.84 3.81 1.75
N ALA A 560 13.26 4.20 0.62
CA ALA A 560 13.72 5.39 -0.12
C ALA A 560 15.20 5.42 -0.57
N ALA A 561 15.80 4.30 -1.00
CA ALA A 561 17.23 4.23 -1.29
C ALA A 561 18.15 4.57 -0.08
N VAL A 562 17.65 4.43 1.16
CA VAL A 562 18.46 4.54 2.38
C VAL A 562 19.37 3.30 2.49
N ASN A 563 20.56 3.38 1.90
CA ASN A 563 21.62 2.41 2.16
C ASN A 563 22.06 2.51 3.63
N PHE A 564 22.30 1.35 4.27
CA PHE A 564 22.79 1.27 5.64
C PHE A 564 24.30 1.40 5.72
#